data_AF-A0A5S5ASM9-F1
#
_entry.id   AF-A0A5S5ASM9-F1
#
_cell.length_a   1.000
_cell.length_b   1.000
_cell.length_c   1.000
_cell.angle_alpha   90.00
_cell.angle_beta   90.00
_cell.angle_gamma   90.00
#
_symmetry.space_group_name_H-M   'P 1'
#
loop_
_entity.id
_entity.type
_entity.pdbx_description
1 polymer ?
#
loop_
_entity_poly.entity_id
_entity_poly.type
_entity_poly.pdbx_seq_one_letter_code
_entity_poly.pdbx_strand_id
1 'polypeptide(L)'
;MGELLVRYIEQGKGPKYGVPINIAFLDKKDIEAAGKTIEEAVIAVAKAVGGPVGINVFDMEAVTTTSDGVMVEGAIVAMAAGDIGTVHKEFGLLYMEEMPVTPDLIKEEPHLLQWETYYKGRKFFRGPNPAKKLIPVHNVVMTGRAVNNNSATEMMNAVTMEEILLPILGQLQIMRDEAVVFGLTGEVISVGIGMTVAEKFGRVFPSRQFKAGDTAHGSGEYAKTLKANIPCIVAPKKVLAKYILQALKAGMIPGLHLGCSPAVLAVAKAYGSPVAVDNITEKARVELKSVGIDIGRFKVADEPMSEEEIMERADDIIPGVEDPVLVDSEEIVTKLKLYV
;
A
#
# COMPACT_ATOMS: atom_id res chain seq x y z
N MET A 1 -13.73 -31.55 -1.22
CA MET A 1 -12.54 -31.01 -0.52
C MET A 1 -11.90 -30.08 -1.51
N GLY A 2 -11.98 -28.78 -1.25
CA GLY A 2 -11.28 -27.77 -2.03
C GLY A 2 -9.83 -27.67 -1.58
N GLU A 3 -8.95 -27.21 -2.47
CA GLU A 3 -7.56 -26.88 -2.12
C GLU A 3 -7.46 -25.36 -2.08
N LEU A 4 -7.11 -24.81 -0.92
CA LEU A 4 -6.81 -23.38 -0.77
C LEU A 4 -5.31 -23.17 -0.88
N LEU A 5 -4.89 -22.35 -1.83
CA LEU A 5 -3.51 -21.90 -1.98
C LEU A 5 -3.26 -20.67 -1.12
N VAL A 6 -2.20 -20.71 -0.31
CA VAL A 6 -1.81 -19.60 0.58
C VAL A 6 -0.37 -19.23 0.29
N ARG A 7 -0.12 -17.95 0.00
CA ARG A 7 1.24 -17.40 -0.02
C ARG A 7 1.60 -16.98 1.39
N TYR A 8 2.51 -17.69 2.01
CA TYR A 8 2.82 -17.58 3.44
C TYR A 8 4.26 -17.12 3.66
N ILE A 9 4.44 -16.10 4.50
CA ILE A 9 5.75 -15.69 5.00
C ILE A 9 5.77 -15.97 6.51
N GLU A 10 6.67 -16.85 6.92
CA GLU A 10 6.86 -17.21 8.32
C GLU A 10 7.53 -16.07 9.09
N GLN A 11 7.11 -15.85 10.34
CA GLN A 11 7.76 -14.93 11.25
C GLN A 11 9.28 -15.18 11.31
N GLY A 12 10.07 -14.12 11.20
CA GLY A 12 11.53 -14.14 11.15
C GLY A 12 12.10 -14.37 9.74
N LYS A 13 11.29 -14.71 8.73
CA LYS A 13 11.77 -14.93 7.36
C LYS A 13 11.94 -13.63 6.60
N GLY A 14 13.02 -13.53 5.83
CA GLY A 14 13.41 -12.34 5.05
C GLY A 14 14.85 -11.89 5.35
N PRO A 15 15.50 -11.14 4.46
CA PRO A 15 16.88 -10.69 4.66
C PRO A 15 16.98 -9.67 5.80
N LYS A 16 18.08 -9.75 6.57
CA LYS A 16 18.49 -8.88 7.69
C LYS A 16 17.51 -8.81 8.87
N TYR A 17 16.29 -8.34 8.64
CA TYR A 17 15.30 -8.01 9.67
C TYR A 17 14.23 -9.10 9.83
N GLY A 18 13.93 -9.81 8.74
CA GLY A 18 12.80 -10.75 8.68
C GLY A 18 11.45 -10.06 8.88
N VAL A 19 10.36 -10.83 8.79
CA VAL A 19 9.02 -10.31 9.11
C VAL A 19 8.69 -10.52 10.60
N PRO A 20 8.13 -9.53 11.32
CA PRO A 20 7.94 -9.60 12.78
C PRO A 20 6.71 -10.43 13.20
N ILE A 21 5.88 -10.83 12.24
CA ILE A 21 4.67 -11.60 12.41
C ILE A 21 4.50 -12.50 11.19
N ASN A 22 3.78 -13.61 11.32
CA ASN A 22 3.42 -14.40 10.16
C ASN A 22 2.49 -13.60 9.23
N ILE A 23 2.65 -13.77 7.92
CA ILE A 23 1.85 -13.06 6.92
C ILE A 23 1.30 -14.07 5.93
N ALA A 24 0.00 -13.98 5.63
CA ALA A 24 -0.65 -14.81 4.64
C ALA A 24 -1.38 -13.95 3.60
N PHE A 25 -1.21 -14.31 2.33
CA PHE A 25 -1.92 -13.71 1.22
C PHE A 25 -2.76 -14.77 0.50
N LEU A 26 -4.00 -14.42 0.18
CA LEU A 26 -4.97 -15.27 -0.48
C LEU A 26 -5.48 -14.58 -1.75
N ASP A 27 -5.66 -15.36 -2.82
CA ASP A 27 -6.43 -14.91 -3.99
C ASP A 27 -7.90 -15.28 -3.80
N LYS A 28 -8.79 -14.31 -3.98
CA LYS A 28 -10.24 -14.53 -3.94
C LYS A 28 -10.69 -15.59 -4.95
N LYS A 29 -10.06 -15.68 -6.13
CA LYS A 29 -10.39 -16.73 -7.11
C LYS A 29 -10.04 -18.12 -6.59
N ASP A 30 -8.94 -18.27 -5.88
CA ASP A 30 -8.55 -19.55 -5.29
C ASP A 30 -9.52 -19.95 -4.16
N ILE A 31 -10.00 -18.97 -3.37
CA ILE A 31 -11.04 -19.18 -2.36
C ILE A 31 -12.35 -19.67 -3.01
N GLU A 32 -12.79 -18.99 -4.07
CA GLU A 32 -14.00 -19.35 -4.82
C GLU A 32 -13.88 -20.73 -5.49
N ALA A 33 -12.73 -21.03 -6.09
CA ALA A 33 -12.45 -22.33 -6.71
C ALA A 33 -12.41 -23.47 -5.68
N ALA A 34 -11.98 -23.19 -4.44
CA ALA A 34 -12.05 -24.13 -3.33
C ALA A 34 -13.49 -24.32 -2.78
N GLY A 35 -14.48 -23.57 -3.29
CA GLY A 35 -15.86 -23.62 -2.82
C GLY A 35 -16.03 -23.06 -1.41
N LYS A 36 -15.23 -22.06 -1.03
CA LYS A 36 -15.23 -21.44 0.30
C LYS A 36 -15.63 -19.98 0.26
N THR A 37 -16.07 -19.50 1.41
CA THR A 37 -16.18 -18.07 1.70
C THR A 37 -14.83 -17.52 2.19
N ILE A 38 -14.69 -16.19 2.13
CA ILE A 38 -13.52 -15.49 2.69
C ILE A 38 -13.34 -15.80 4.18
N GLU A 39 -14.43 -15.83 4.95
CA GLU A 39 -14.39 -16.12 6.39
C GLU A 39 -13.87 -17.55 6.66
N GLU A 40 -14.37 -18.55 5.95
CA GLU A 40 -13.90 -19.93 6.07
C GLU A 40 -12.42 -20.08 5.69
N ALA A 41 -11.98 -19.41 4.63
CA ALA A 41 -10.59 -19.42 4.20
C ALA A 41 -9.65 -18.79 5.24
N VAL A 42 -10.05 -17.64 5.80
CA VAL A 42 -9.31 -16.93 6.84
C VAL A 42 -9.21 -17.77 8.12
N ILE A 43 -10.30 -18.43 8.54
CA ILE A 43 -10.29 -19.35 9.70
C ILE A 43 -9.37 -20.55 9.43
N ALA A 44 -9.39 -21.12 8.22
CA ALA A 44 -8.53 -22.23 7.85
C ALA A 44 -7.05 -21.86 7.92
N VAL A 45 -6.68 -20.67 7.43
CA VAL A 45 -5.31 -20.13 7.54
C VAL A 45 -4.92 -19.95 9.00
N ALA A 46 -5.75 -19.28 9.80
CA ALA A 46 -5.45 -19.07 11.22
C ALA A 46 -5.19 -20.40 11.95
N LYS A 47 -6.04 -21.40 11.69
CA LYS A 47 -5.90 -22.77 12.24
C LYS A 47 -4.60 -23.45 11.80
N ALA A 48 -4.23 -23.33 10.54
CA ALA A 48 -3.02 -23.94 9.99
C ALA A 48 -1.74 -23.30 10.55
N VAL A 49 -1.73 -21.98 10.73
CA VAL A 49 -0.57 -21.25 11.27
C VAL A 49 -0.44 -21.43 12.78
N GLY A 50 -1.55 -21.44 13.52
CA GLY A 50 -1.57 -21.69 14.97
C GLY A 50 -0.92 -20.60 15.85
N GLY A 51 -0.38 -19.55 15.24
CA GLY A 51 0.25 -18.39 15.89
C GLY A 51 -0.25 -17.07 15.32
N PRO A 52 0.37 -15.93 15.71
CA PRO A 52 -0.06 -14.62 15.26
C PRO A 52 0.16 -14.45 13.77
N VAL A 53 -0.88 -14.12 13.02
CA VAL A 53 -0.84 -13.97 11.56
C VAL A 53 -1.70 -12.80 11.09
N GLY A 54 -1.13 -11.95 10.24
CA GLY A 54 -1.89 -11.02 9.42
C GLY A 54 -2.28 -11.68 8.10
N ILE A 55 -3.55 -11.57 7.69
CA ILE A 55 -4.09 -12.26 6.52
C ILE A 55 -4.74 -11.24 5.59
N ASN A 56 -4.32 -11.22 4.32
CA ASN A 56 -4.86 -10.32 3.30
C ASN A 56 -5.48 -11.11 2.15
N VAL A 57 -6.68 -10.72 1.75
CA VAL A 57 -7.39 -11.33 0.61
C VAL A 57 -7.41 -10.35 -0.54
N PHE A 58 -6.92 -10.80 -1.70
CA PHE A 58 -6.82 -10.02 -2.92
C PHE A 58 -7.87 -10.42 -3.94
N ASP A 59 -8.47 -9.43 -4.59
CA ASP A 59 -9.09 -9.60 -5.90
C ASP A 59 -8.09 -9.07 -6.94
N MET A 60 -7.43 -10.00 -7.65
CA MET A 60 -6.37 -9.68 -8.60
C MET A 60 -6.89 -9.04 -9.90
N GLU A 61 -8.21 -9.08 -10.15
CA GLU A 61 -8.84 -8.44 -11.32
C GLU A 61 -9.39 -7.05 -11.02
N ALA A 62 -9.50 -6.70 -9.74
CA ALA A 62 -9.89 -5.37 -9.30
C ALA A 62 -8.76 -4.34 -9.43
N VAL A 63 -9.04 -3.10 -9.06
CA VAL A 63 -8.06 -2.01 -8.97
C VAL A 63 -8.20 -1.27 -7.64
N THR A 64 -7.11 -0.62 -7.22
CA THR A 64 -7.06 0.20 -6.02
C THR A 64 -6.15 1.42 -6.23
N THR A 65 -6.04 2.27 -5.22
CA THR A 65 -5.08 3.38 -5.17
C THR A 65 -4.01 3.13 -4.11
N THR A 66 -2.82 3.65 -4.36
CA THR A 66 -1.82 3.93 -3.32
C THR A 66 -2.28 5.12 -2.48
N SER A 67 -1.63 5.36 -1.33
CA SER A 67 -2.00 6.47 -0.44
C SER A 67 -1.87 7.86 -1.08
N ASP A 68 -0.96 8.01 -2.04
CA ASP A 68 -0.74 9.23 -2.83
C ASP A 68 -1.58 9.29 -4.12
N GLY A 69 -2.53 8.36 -4.31
CA GLY A 69 -3.55 8.42 -5.35
C GLY A 69 -3.16 7.80 -6.68
N VAL A 70 -2.06 7.06 -6.77
CA VAL A 70 -1.67 6.32 -7.98
C VAL A 70 -2.51 5.06 -8.09
N MET A 71 -3.15 4.85 -9.24
CA MET A 71 -4.03 3.69 -9.44
C MET A 71 -3.27 2.47 -9.95
N VAL A 72 -3.53 1.31 -9.32
CA VAL A 72 -2.79 0.07 -9.55
C VAL A 72 -3.75 -1.11 -9.72
N GLU A 73 -3.27 -2.16 -10.40
CA GLU A 73 -4.01 -3.40 -10.65
C GLU A 73 -3.88 -4.39 -9.49
N GLY A 74 -5.00 -4.97 -9.08
CA GLY A 74 -5.16 -5.81 -7.91
C GLY A 74 -5.55 -4.99 -6.68
N ALA A 75 -6.50 -5.50 -5.90
CA ALA A 75 -6.99 -4.80 -4.71
C ALA A 75 -7.16 -5.76 -3.53
N ILE A 76 -6.93 -5.24 -2.33
CA ILE A 76 -7.27 -5.96 -1.09
C ILE A 76 -8.77 -5.80 -0.88
N VAL A 77 -9.48 -6.91 -0.75
CA VAL A 77 -10.94 -6.95 -0.54
C VAL A 77 -11.34 -7.36 0.87
N ALA A 78 -10.42 -8.00 1.61
CA ALA A 78 -10.56 -8.24 3.03
C ALA A 78 -9.20 -8.27 3.72
N MET A 79 -9.19 -7.88 5.00
CA MET A 79 -8.04 -8.04 5.88
C MET A 79 -8.49 -8.73 7.16
N ALA A 80 -7.62 -9.57 7.71
CA ALA A 80 -7.87 -10.32 8.93
C ALA A 80 -6.62 -10.43 9.79
N ALA A 81 -6.85 -10.78 11.04
CA ALA A 81 -5.84 -11.16 12.02
C ALA A 81 -6.25 -12.48 12.67
N GLY A 82 -5.31 -13.40 12.82
CA GLY A 82 -5.51 -14.67 13.51
C GLY A 82 -4.44 -14.91 14.59
N ASP A 83 -4.80 -15.64 15.63
CA ASP A 83 -3.85 -16.13 16.64
C ASP A 83 -4.40 -17.41 17.28
N ILE A 84 -3.51 -18.27 17.78
CA ILE A 84 -3.83 -19.54 18.47
C ILE A 84 -4.85 -20.43 17.72
N GLY A 85 -4.85 -20.37 16.39
CA GLY A 85 -5.78 -21.13 15.56
C GLY A 85 -7.18 -20.53 15.42
N THR A 86 -7.36 -19.27 15.84
CA THR A 86 -8.66 -18.60 15.92
C THR A 86 -8.63 -17.22 15.28
N VAL A 87 -9.83 -16.70 14.98
CA VAL A 87 -10.09 -15.35 14.48
C VAL A 87 -11.15 -14.74 15.39
N HIS A 88 -10.92 -13.54 15.91
CA HIS A 88 -11.89 -12.87 16.77
C HIS A 88 -13.15 -12.55 15.96
N LYS A 89 -14.32 -12.93 16.47
CA LYS A 89 -15.60 -12.81 15.75
C LYS A 89 -15.94 -11.38 15.31
N GLU A 90 -15.69 -10.42 16.20
CA GLU A 90 -16.05 -9.00 15.96
C GLU A 90 -14.93 -8.17 15.34
N PHE A 91 -13.68 -8.41 15.73
CA PHE A 91 -12.54 -7.56 15.37
C PHE A 91 -11.51 -8.26 14.47
N GLY A 92 -11.66 -9.55 14.18
CA GLY A 92 -10.63 -10.35 13.51
C GLY A 92 -10.69 -10.32 11.98
N LEU A 93 -11.77 -9.81 11.38
CA LEU A 93 -11.98 -9.75 9.94
C LEU A 93 -12.73 -8.47 9.55
N LEU A 94 -12.26 -7.81 8.49
CA LEU A 94 -12.89 -6.61 7.93
C LEU A 94 -12.84 -6.64 6.40
N TYR A 95 -13.96 -6.30 5.78
CA TYR A 95 -14.11 -6.23 4.33
C TYR A 95 -13.90 -4.80 3.83
N MET A 96 -13.23 -4.66 2.69
CA MET A 96 -13.14 -3.39 1.96
C MET A 96 -14.43 -3.19 1.15
N GLU A 97 -14.89 -1.95 1.04
CA GLU A 97 -16.13 -1.66 0.31
C GLU A 97 -15.85 -1.58 -1.21
N GLU A 98 -16.62 -2.32 -2.01
CA GLU A 98 -16.66 -2.10 -3.45
C GLU A 98 -17.29 -0.74 -3.72
N MET A 99 -16.61 0.11 -4.49
CA MET A 99 -17.09 1.44 -4.81
C MET A 99 -17.31 1.61 -6.30
N PRO A 100 -18.53 1.97 -6.73
CA PRO A 100 -18.77 2.39 -8.09
C PRO A 100 -17.97 3.66 -8.41
N VAL A 101 -17.20 3.62 -9.49
CA VAL A 101 -16.55 4.83 -10.03
C VAL A 101 -17.56 5.56 -10.92
N THR A 102 -18.05 6.70 -10.43
CA THR A 102 -19.03 7.54 -11.13
C THR A 102 -18.41 8.87 -11.54
N PRO A 103 -19.01 9.59 -12.52
CA PRO A 103 -18.54 10.93 -12.89
C PRO A 103 -18.51 11.91 -11.70
N ASP A 104 -19.50 11.83 -10.79
CA ASP A 104 -19.51 12.64 -9.57
C ASP A 104 -18.35 12.29 -8.64
N LEU A 105 -18.04 11.00 -8.49
CA LEU A 105 -16.91 10.58 -7.68
C LEU A 105 -15.59 11.07 -8.28
N ILE A 106 -15.41 11.01 -9.60
CA ILE A 106 -14.22 11.55 -10.28
C ILE A 106 -14.11 13.06 -10.10
N LYS A 107 -15.24 13.79 -10.13
CA LYS A 107 -15.25 15.23 -9.87
C LYS A 107 -14.79 15.56 -8.44
N GLU A 108 -15.20 14.75 -7.46
CA GLU A 108 -14.79 14.90 -6.06
C GLU A 108 -13.36 14.42 -5.82
N GLU A 109 -12.89 13.44 -6.59
CA GLU A 109 -11.60 12.77 -6.46
C GLU A 109 -10.93 12.63 -7.84
N PRO A 110 -10.33 13.71 -8.36
CA PRO A 110 -9.84 13.78 -9.74
C PRO A 110 -8.78 12.74 -10.10
N HIS A 111 -8.06 12.20 -9.12
CA HIS A 111 -7.10 11.10 -9.34
C HIS A 111 -7.76 9.85 -9.90
N LEU A 112 -9.07 9.67 -9.73
CA LEU A 112 -9.82 8.55 -10.29
C LEU A 112 -10.03 8.63 -11.80
N LEU A 113 -9.64 9.73 -12.47
CA LEU A 113 -9.61 9.76 -13.93
C LEU A 113 -8.68 8.68 -14.52
N GLN A 114 -7.69 8.22 -13.74
CA GLN A 114 -6.87 7.05 -14.08
C GLN A 114 -7.72 5.78 -14.30
N TRP A 115 -8.82 5.62 -13.56
CA TRP A 115 -9.75 4.50 -13.74
C TRP A 115 -10.42 4.55 -15.11
N GLU A 116 -10.95 5.72 -15.48
CA GLU A 116 -11.60 5.89 -16.78
C GLU A 116 -10.62 5.71 -17.94
N THR A 117 -9.38 6.16 -17.76
CA THR A 117 -8.34 6.12 -18.79
C THR A 117 -7.81 4.70 -19.03
N TYR A 118 -7.58 3.92 -17.97
CA TYR A 118 -6.84 2.66 -18.08
C TYR A 118 -7.56 1.42 -17.54
N TYR A 119 -8.58 1.59 -16.70
CA TYR A 119 -9.17 0.50 -15.91
C TYR A 119 -10.70 0.45 -15.97
N LYS A 120 -11.29 1.09 -16.99
CA LYS A 120 -12.74 1.20 -17.13
C LYS A 120 -13.39 -0.19 -17.13
N GLY A 121 -14.37 -0.36 -16.25
CA GLY A 121 -15.09 -1.61 -16.04
C GLY A 121 -14.51 -2.53 -14.96
N ARG A 122 -13.29 -2.26 -14.45
CA ARG A 122 -12.76 -3.01 -13.30
C ARG A 122 -13.39 -2.53 -11.99
N LYS A 123 -13.60 -3.46 -11.06
CA LYS A 123 -14.07 -3.15 -9.70
C LYS A 123 -13.03 -2.34 -8.95
N PHE A 124 -13.47 -1.40 -8.13
CA PHE A 124 -12.60 -0.51 -7.37
C PHE A 124 -12.81 -0.69 -5.86
N PHE A 125 -11.71 -0.91 -5.14
CA PHE A 125 -11.69 -1.04 -3.68
C PHE A 125 -10.58 -0.17 -3.09
N ARG A 126 -10.76 0.31 -1.86
CA ARG A 126 -9.75 1.03 -1.08
C ARG A 126 -9.74 0.60 0.37
N GLY A 127 -10.66 1.17 1.15
CA GLY A 127 -10.86 0.89 2.55
C GLY A 127 -12.27 0.37 2.84
N PRO A 128 -12.54 0.02 4.11
CA PRO A 128 -13.86 -0.38 4.56
C PRO A 128 -14.81 0.81 4.58
N ASN A 129 -16.11 0.53 4.50
CA ASN A 129 -17.12 1.53 4.82
C ASN A 129 -17.05 1.85 6.34
N PRO A 130 -16.85 3.12 6.75
CA PRO A 130 -16.75 3.52 8.15
C PRO A 130 -18.00 3.18 8.98
N ALA A 131 -19.17 3.09 8.34
CA ALA A 131 -20.41 2.69 9.00
C ALA A 131 -20.47 1.17 9.30
N LYS A 132 -19.60 0.37 8.68
CA LYS A 132 -19.54 -1.09 8.84
C LYS A 132 -18.38 -1.55 9.73
N LYS A 133 -17.52 -0.65 10.19
CA LYS A 133 -16.39 -0.99 11.08
C LYS A 133 -16.71 -0.66 12.53
N LEU A 134 -16.28 -1.53 13.43
CA LEU A 134 -16.44 -1.32 14.88
C LEU A 134 -15.38 -0.37 15.46
N ILE A 135 -14.18 -0.36 14.88
CA ILE A 135 -13.09 0.54 15.30
C ILE A 135 -13.16 1.81 14.43
N PRO A 136 -13.57 2.97 14.98
CA PRO A 136 -14.02 4.11 14.18
C PRO A 136 -12.87 4.89 13.52
N VAL A 137 -11.71 4.95 14.19
CA VAL A 137 -10.58 5.78 13.72
C VAL A 137 -9.77 5.03 12.67
N HIS A 138 -9.09 3.95 13.05
CA HIS A 138 -8.24 3.18 12.15
C HIS A 138 -9.01 2.14 11.34
N ASN A 139 -8.50 1.79 10.17
CA ASN A 139 -8.91 0.59 9.46
C ASN A 139 -8.07 -0.55 10.01
N VAL A 140 -8.55 -1.25 11.03
CA VAL A 140 -7.74 -2.23 11.77
C VAL A 140 -8.57 -3.44 12.19
N VAL A 141 -7.91 -4.60 12.21
CA VAL A 141 -8.40 -5.86 12.76
C VAL A 141 -7.38 -6.43 13.75
N MET A 142 -7.86 -7.17 14.74
CA MET A 142 -7.04 -7.73 15.81
C MET A 142 -7.60 -9.07 16.29
N THR A 143 -6.71 -10.04 16.47
CA THR A 143 -6.97 -11.29 17.19
C THR A 143 -5.74 -11.66 17.99
N GLY A 144 -5.89 -11.78 19.32
CA GLY A 144 -4.77 -12.12 20.21
C GLY A 144 -3.61 -11.15 20.05
N ARG A 145 -2.44 -11.66 19.68
CA ARG A 145 -1.21 -10.88 19.46
C ARG A 145 -1.14 -10.23 18.08
N ALA A 146 -1.95 -10.68 17.11
CA ALA A 146 -1.88 -10.22 15.73
C ALA A 146 -2.75 -8.98 15.50
N VAL A 147 -2.17 -7.96 14.85
CA VAL A 147 -2.88 -6.77 14.39
C VAL A 147 -2.54 -6.53 12.91
N ASN A 148 -3.56 -6.20 12.14
CA ASN A 148 -3.44 -5.87 10.71
C ASN A 148 -4.22 -4.57 10.47
N ASN A 149 -3.54 -3.50 10.05
CA ASN A 149 -4.06 -2.13 10.06
C ASN A 149 -3.93 -1.43 8.70
N ASN A 150 -4.39 -0.17 8.64
CA ASN A 150 -4.35 0.75 7.50
C ASN A 150 -4.75 0.11 6.16
N SER A 151 -5.84 -0.67 6.20
CA SER A 151 -6.31 -1.44 5.04
C SER A 151 -5.22 -2.37 4.50
N ALA A 152 -4.67 -3.12 5.45
CA ALA A 152 -3.75 -4.24 5.24
C ALA A 152 -2.37 -3.87 4.70
N THR A 153 -1.90 -2.66 5.01
CA THR A 153 -0.56 -2.19 4.63
C THR A 153 0.41 -2.10 5.80
N GLU A 154 -0.02 -2.36 7.03
CA GLU A 154 0.89 -2.51 8.17
C GLU A 154 0.39 -3.65 9.06
N MET A 155 1.33 -4.46 9.53
CA MET A 155 1.03 -5.60 10.38
C MET A 155 1.98 -5.59 11.55
N MET A 156 1.46 -5.89 12.74
CA MET A 156 2.27 -5.84 13.96
C MET A 156 1.92 -6.97 14.91
N ASN A 157 2.91 -7.32 15.71
CA ASN A 157 2.71 -8.14 16.88
C ASN A 157 2.52 -7.22 18.10
N ALA A 158 1.31 -7.18 18.63
CA ALA A 158 0.93 -6.27 19.72
C ALA A 158 1.65 -6.56 21.06
N VAL A 159 2.35 -7.70 21.19
CA VAL A 159 3.13 -8.02 22.39
C VAL A 159 4.59 -7.62 22.23
N THR A 160 5.21 -7.92 21.09
CA THR A 160 6.60 -7.50 20.85
C THR A 160 6.72 -6.04 20.41
N MET A 161 5.60 -5.43 20.00
CA MET A 161 5.52 -4.09 19.43
C MET A 161 6.33 -3.93 18.14
N GLU A 162 6.68 -5.05 17.50
CA GLU A 162 7.35 -5.06 16.20
C GLU A 162 6.31 -4.98 15.08
N GLU A 163 6.63 -4.19 14.06
CA GLU A 163 5.75 -3.84 12.96
C GLU A 163 6.45 -4.04 11.62
N ILE A 164 5.69 -4.27 10.55
CA ILE A 164 6.16 -4.27 9.18
C ILE A 164 5.23 -3.44 8.29
N LEU A 165 5.80 -2.64 7.40
CA LEU A 165 5.05 -1.98 6.34
C LEU A 165 5.01 -2.83 5.08
N LEU A 166 3.81 -3.00 4.54
CA LEU A 166 3.51 -3.74 3.33
C LEU A 166 2.79 -2.82 2.33
N PRO A 167 3.45 -1.84 1.70
CA PRO A 167 2.84 -1.09 0.62
C PRO A 167 2.28 -2.01 -0.47
N ILE A 168 1.12 -1.63 -1.02
CA ILE A 168 0.33 -2.51 -1.90
C ILE A 168 1.12 -3.10 -3.07
N LEU A 169 2.00 -2.33 -3.69
CA LEU A 169 2.78 -2.81 -4.83
C LEU A 169 3.72 -3.96 -4.45
N GLY A 170 4.31 -3.95 -3.25
CA GLY A 170 5.15 -5.06 -2.77
C GLY A 170 4.33 -6.33 -2.55
N GLN A 171 3.12 -6.19 -1.99
CA GLN A 171 2.19 -7.32 -1.84
C GLN A 171 1.73 -7.86 -3.20
N LEU A 172 1.51 -6.99 -4.19
CA LEU A 172 1.13 -7.40 -5.54
C LEU A 172 2.27 -8.13 -6.28
N GLN A 173 3.54 -7.75 -6.05
CA GLN A 173 4.69 -8.54 -6.54
C GLN A 173 4.66 -9.94 -5.94
N ILE A 174 4.44 -10.08 -4.62
CA ILE A 174 4.28 -11.39 -3.96
C ILE A 174 3.15 -12.20 -4.59
N MET A 175 1.98 -11.59 -4.81
CA MET A 175 0.83 -12.27 -5.43
C MET A 175 1.10 -12.73 -6.87
N ARG A 176 2.03 -12.07 -7.56
CA ARG A 176 2.46 -12.40 -8.94
C ARG A 176 3.70 -13.30 -8.99
N ASP A 177 4.22 -13.70 -7.83
CA ASP A 177 5.47 -14.44 -7.69
C ASP A 177 6.66 -13.69 -8.35
N GLU A 178 6.66 -12.36 -8.25
CA GLU A 178 7.69 -11.45 -8.79
C GLU A 178 8.64 -10.94 -7.69
N ALA A 179 9.81 -10.44 -8.09
CA ALA A 179 10.82 -9.94 -7.16
C ALA A 179 10.32 -8.75 -6.31
N VAL A 180 10.76 -8.71 -5.05
CA VAL A 180 10.47 -7.65 -4.08
C VAL A 180 11.75 -7.03 -3.54
N VAL A 181 11.63 -5.83 -2.99
CA VAL A 181 12.69 -5.18 -2.22
C VAL A 181 12.32 -5.23 -0.75
N PHE A 182 13.20 -5.83 0.04
CA PHE A 182 13.12 -5.89 1.49
C PHE A 182 14.12 -4.90 2.10
N GLY A 183 13.72 -4.14 3.12
CA GLY A 183 14.64 -3.25 3.83
C GLY A 183 13.94 -2.49 4.95
N LEU A 184 14.50 -1.36 5.36
CA LEU A 184 13.86 -0.44 6.30
C LEU A 184 13.18 0.70 5.55
N THR A 185 12.13 1.26 6.13
CA THR A 185 11.40 2.33 5.42
C THR A 185 12.22 3.60 5.26
N GLY A 186 13.17 3.85 6.16
CA GLY A 186 13.99 5.06 6.16
C GLY A 186 13.16 6.33 6.30
N GLU A 187 13.80 7.47 6.00
CA GLU A 187 13.19 8.78 6.21
C GLU A 187 12.08 9.14 5.20
N VAL A 188 12.08 8.52 4.01
CA VAL A 188 11.50 9.09 2.77
C VAL A 188 10.24 8.39 2.24
N ILE A 189 9.92 7.18 2.71
CA ILE A 189 8.75 6.45 2.20
C ILE A 189 7.45 7.22 2.56
N SER A 190 6.54 7.35 1.58
CA SER A 190 5.36 8.24 1.67
C SER A 190 4.45 7.98 2.88
N VAL A 191 4.28 6.72 3.30
CA VAL A 191 3.51 6.40 4.52
C VAL A 191 4.20 6.81 5.82
N GLY A 192 5.49 7.15 5.75
CA GLY A 192 6.29 7.78 6.81
C GLY A 192 6.24 9.31 6.80
N ILE A 193 5.93 9.96 5.66
CA ILE A 193 5.83 11.42 5.54
C ILE A 193 4.37 11.92 5.34
N GLY A 194 3.40 11.03 5.24
CA GLY A 194 1.98 11.39 5.26
C GLY A 194 1.48 12.13 4.02
N MET A 195 2.18 12.03 2.87
CA MET A 195 1.74 12.66 1.62
C MET A 195 0.64 11.84 0.98
N THR A 196 -0.61 12.29 1.11
CA THR A 196 -1.81 11.53 0.71
C THR A 196 -2.72 12.30 -0.24
N VAL A 197 -3.79 11.65 -0.69
CA VAL A 197 -4.93 12.27 -1.37
C VAL A 197 -6.21 12.12 -0.57
N ALA A 198 -7.20 12.98 -0.85
CA ALA A 198 -8.47 12.98 -0.15
C ALA A 198 -9.36 11.89 -0.74
N GLU A 199 -9.70 10.88 0.06
CA GLU A 199 -10.44 9.71 -0.42
C GLU A 199 -11.67 9.43 0.43
N LYS A 200 -12.78 9.10 -0.23
CA LYS A 200 -13.91 8.41 0.39
C LYS A 200 -13.51 6.97 0.67
N PHE A 201 -13.65 6.54 1.92
CA PHE A 201 -13.25 5.20 2.36
C PHE A 201 -11.77 4.95 2.01
N GLY A 202 -10.92 5.95 2.28
CA GLY A 202 -9.50 5.87 2.05
C GLY A 202 -8.85 4.76 2.89
N ARG A 203 -7.68 4.31 2.43
CA ARG A 203 -6.94 3.20 3.05
C ARG A 203 -6.46 3.52 4.46
N VAL A 204 -6.03 4.77 4.65
CA VAL A 204 -5.57 5.29 5.95
C VAL A 204 -6.67 6.09 6.63
N PHE A 205 -7.31 7.00 5.90
CA PHE A 205 -8.34 7.89 6.43
C PHE A 205 -9.71 7.56 5.85
N PRO A 206 -10.75 7.40 6.70
CA PRO A 206 -12.09 7.02 6.24
C PRO A 206 -12.81 8.11 5.44
N SER A 207 -12.38 9.37 5.58
CA SER A 207 -12.98 10.53 4.94
C SER A 207 -11.94 11.42 4.24
N ARG A 208 -12.44 12.31 3.38
CA ARG A 208 -11.67 13.24 2.54
C ARG A 208 -11.04 14.38 3.35
N GLN A 209 -10.09 14.04 4.22
CA GLN A 209 -9.48 14.97 5.16
C GLN A 209 -8.30 15.73 4.54
N PHE A 210 -7.37 15.02 3.90
CA PHE A 210 -6.11 15.57 3.41
C PHE A 210 -6.09 15.60 1.89
N LYS A 211 -6.21 16.80 1.32
CA LYS A 211 -6.17 17.00 -0.14
C LYS A 211 -4.77 16.72 -0.71
N ALA A 212 -4.70 16.52 -2.02
CA ALA A 212 -3.43 16.55 -2.74
C ALA A 212 -2.64 17.83 -2.43
N GLY A 213 -1.34 17.69 -2.18
CA GLY A 213 -0.47 18.78 -1.75
C GLY A 213 -0.43 19.03 -0.23
N ASP A 214 -1.20 18.27 0.56
CA ASP A 214 -1.16 18.37 2.02
C ASP A 214 -0.43 17.17 2.66
N THR A 215 -0.18 17.27 3.97
CA THR A 215 0.36 16.17 4.79
C THR A 215 -0.64 15.73 5.86
N ALA A 216 -0.77 14.42 6.02
CA ALA A 216 -1.56 13.78 7.04
C ALA A 216 -0.88 13.67 8.41
N HIS A 217 0.44 13.83 8.48
CA HIS A 217 1.18 13.77 9.75
C HIS A 217 1.16 15.11 10.47
N GLY A 218 1.47 16.20 9.75
CA GLY A 218 1.55 17.55 10.34
C GLY A 218 2.57 17.63 11.49
N SER A 219 3.61 16.79 11.45
CA SER A 219 4.61 16.62 12.51
C SER A 219 5.91 17.39 12.22
N GLY A 220 5.97 18.10 11.09
CA GLY A 220 7.13 18.90 10.69
C GLY A 220 8.38 18.03 10.50
N GLU A 221 9.53 18.51 10.93
CA GLU A 221 10.81 17.80 10.71
C GLU A 221 10.87 16.41 11.37
N TYR A 222 10.01 16.12 12.35
CA TYR A 222 9.95 14.81 13.00
C TYR A 222 9.23 13.74 12.17
N ALA A 223 8.48 14.12 11.13
CA ALA A 223 7.78 13.17 10.27
C ALA A 223 8.71 12.08 9.73
N LYS A 224 9.93 12.47 9.33
CA LYS A 224 10.96 11.55 8.83
C LYS A 224 11.41 10.46 9.82
N THR A 225 11.18 10.66 11.12
CA THR A 225 11.59 9.70 12.16
C THR A 225 10.50 8.70 12.54
N LEU A 226 9.23 8.95 12.18
CA LEU A 226 8.09 8.23 12.74
C LEU A 226 8.09 6.73 12.42
N LYS A 227 8.53 6.37 11.21
CA LYS A 227 8.54 4.98 10.73
C LYS A 227 9.90 4.47 10.30
N ALA A 228 10.95 5.29 10.35
CA ALA A 228 12.22 5.04 9.66
C ALA A 228 12.83 3.64 9.90
N ASN A 229 12.65 3.11 11.11
CA ASN A 229 13.24 1.83 11.53
C ASN A 229 12.29 0.63 11.37
N ILE A 230 11.12 0.81 10.76
CA ILE A 230 10.16 -0.28 10.52
C ILE A 230 10.60 -1.05 9.27
N PRO A 231 10.74 -2.40 9.33
CA PRO A 231 10.92 -3.23 8.16
C PRO A 231 9.82 -3.03 7.12
N CYS A 232 10.15 -3.22 5.84
CA CYS A 232 9.16 -3.15 4.78
C CYS A 232 9.45 -4.10 3.63
N ILE A 233 8.37 -4.51 2.95
CA ILE A 233 8.42 -5.22 1.66
C ILE A 233 7.74 -4.33 0.63
N VAL A 234 8.50 -3.87 -0.36
CA VAL A 234 8.02 -3.00 -1.42
C VAL A 234 8.32 -3.60 -2.80
N ALA A 235 7.70 -3.05 -3.84
CA ALA A 235 8.07 -3.41 -5.20
C ALA A 235 9.39 -2.74 -5.61
N PRO A 236 10.14 -3.30 -6.58
CA PRO A 236 11.25 -2.63 -7.22
C PRO A 236 10.85 -1.23 -7.71
N LYS A 237 11.72 -0.22 -7.56
CA LYS A 237 11.38 1.17 -7.89
C LYS A 237 10.95 1.36 -9.34
N LYS A 238 11.44 0.54 -10.28
CA LYS A 238 10.96 0.51 -11.69
C LYS A 238 9.46 0.24 -11.81
N VAL A 239 8.90 -0.61 -10.94
CA VAL A 239 7.46 -0.94 -10.91
C VAL A 239 6.68 0.27 -10.40
N LEU A 240 7.18 0.93 -9.35
CA LEU A 240 6.58 2.16 -8.83
C LEU A 240 6.62 3.28 -9.89
N ALA A 241 7.77 3.47 -10.55
CA ALA A 241 7.95 4.44 -11.63
C ALA A 241 6.94 4.25 -12.76
N LYS A 242 6.73 2.99 -13.21
CA LYS A 242 5.73 2.65 -14.24
C LYS A 242 4.34 3.20 -13.90
N TYR A 243 3.85 2.94 -12.69
CA TYR A 243 2.51 3.39 -12.30
C TYR A 243 2.43 4.91 -12.11
N ILE A 244 3.49 5.56 -11.61
CA ILE A 244 3.54 7.02 -11.52
C ILE A 244 3.52 7.65 -12.92
N LEU A 245 4.35 7.17 -13.86
CA LEU A 245 4.38 7.64 -15.24
C LEU A 245 3.02 7.48 -15.93
N GLN A 246 2.36 6.34 -15.73
CA GLN A 246 1.00 6.11 -16.23
C GLN A 246 0.01 7.15 -15.68
N ALA A 247 0.09 7.49 -14.40
CA ALA A 247 -0.74 8.53 -13.78
C ALA A 247 -0.46 9.91 -14.40
N LEU A 248 0.81 10.29 -14.53
CA LEU A 248 1.22 11.56 -15.15
C LEU A 248 0.72 11.67 -16.61
N LYS A 249 0.79 10.58 -17.38
CA LYS A 249 0.25 10.49 -18.75
C LYS A 249 -1.27 10.60 -18.83
N ALA A 250 -1.97 10.25 -17.76
CA ALA A 250 -3.41 10.49 -17.62
C ALA A 250 -3.75 11.97 -17.33
N GLY A 251 -2.74 12.87 -17.30
CA GLY A 251 -2.91 14.27 -16.95
C GLY A 251 -2.95 14.53 -15.44
N MET A 252 -2.50 13.59 -14.62
CA MET A 252 -2.46 13.79 -13.18
C MET A 252 -1.30 14.73 -12.80
N ILE A 253 -1.58 15.72 -11.96
CA ILE A 253 -0.61 16.75 -11.56
C ILE A 253 -0.31 16.56 -10.06
N PRO A 254 0.94 16.29 -9.67
CA PRO A 254 1.32 16.22 -8.25
C PRO A 254 1.04 17.53 -7.52
N GLY A 255 0.50 17.43 -6.30
CA GLY A 255 0.06 18.58 -5.50
C GLY A 255 -1.35 19.08 -5.85
N LEU A 256 -1.96 18.60 -6.95
CA LEU A 256 -3.33 18.97 -7.34
C LEU A 256 -4.26 17.75 -7.44
N HIS A 257 -3.83 16.72 -8.16
CA HIS A 257 -4.56 15.46 -8.34
C HIS A 257 -3.93 14.34 -7.52
N LEU A 258 -2.59 14.24 -7.52
CA LEU A 258 -1.83 13.25 -6.74
C LEU A 258 -1.21 13.87 -5.49
N GLY A 259 -0.95 13.04 -4.49
CA GLY A 259 -0.14 13.41 -3.34
C GLY A 259 1.25 13.87 -3.79
N CYS A 260 1.86 14.79 -3.04
CA CYS A 260 3.21 15.28 -3.32
C CYS A 260 4.28 14.41 -2.64
N SER A 261 4.15 13.08 -2.76
CA SER A 261 5.12 12.15 -2.17
C SER A 261 6.50 12.30 -2.81
N PRO A 262 7.60 12.02 -2.08
CA PRO A 262 8.95 12.08 -2.64
C PRO A 262 9.12 11.30 -3.95
N ALA A 263 8.53 10.10 -4.04
CA ALA A 263 8.57 9.29 -5.26
C ALA A 263 7.83 9.95 -6.43
N VAL A 264 6.60 10.45 -6.21
CA VAL A 264 5.81 11.11 -7.26
C VAL A 264 6.50 12.38 -7.74
N LEU A 265 7.03 13.20 -6.82
CA LEU A 265 7.77 14.42 -7.17
C LEU A 265 9.07 14.12 -7.93
N ALA A 266 9.81 13.08 -7.54
CA ALA A 266 11.05 12.69 -8.21
C ALA A 266 10.80 12.24 -9.65
N VAL A 267 9.80 11.39 -9.88
CA VAL A 267 9.42 10.94 -11.23
C VAL A 267 8.86 12.10 -12.06
N ALA A 268 8.00 12.95 -11.49
CA ALA A 268 7.47 14.11 -12.20
C ALA A 268 8.57 15.08 -12.62
N LYS A 269 9.58 15.31 -11.76
CA LYS A 269 10.76 16.10 -12.10
C LYS A 269 11.54 15.50 -13.25
N ALA A 270 11.89 14.21 -13.17
CA ALA A 270 12.68 13.52 -14.20
C ALA A 270 11.95 13.46 -15.54
N TYR A 271 10.63 13.27 -15.52
CA TYR A 271 9.78 13.21 -16.72
C TYR A 271 9.42 14.58 -17.29
N GLY A 272 9.69 15.68 -16.59
CA GLY A 272 9.31 17.02 -17.04
C GLY A 272 7.82 17.35 -16.87
N SER A 273 7.11 16.63 -15.97
CA SER A 273 5.67 16.83 -15.76
C SER A 273 5.38 18.04 -14.85
N PRO A 274 4.30 18.80 -15.12
CA PRO A 274 3.88 19.90 -14.24
C PRO A 274 3.66 19.45 -12.80
N VAL A 275 4.06 20.27 -11.84
CA VAL A 275 3.77 20.11 -10.41
C VAL A 275 3.07 21.37 -9.92
N ALA A 276 1.95 21.21 -9.22
CA ALA A 276 1.20 22.33 -8.65
C ALA A 276 1.84 22.79 -7.34
N VAL A 277 3.04 23.38 -7.43
CA VAL A 277 3.82 23.80 -6.26
C VAL A 277 3.04 24.72 -5.34
N ASP A 278 2.24 25.65 -5.88
CA ASP A 278 1.43 26.60 -5.11
C ASP A 278 0.30 25.93 -4.31
N ASN A 279 -0.09 24.71 -4.69
CA ASN A 279 -1.08 23.93 -3.95
C ASN A 279 -0.47 23.15 -2.78
N ILE A 280 0.86 23.00 -2.73
CA ILE A 280 1.55 22.30 -1.65
C ILE A 280 1.57 23.19 -0.41
N THR A 281 0.94 22.71 0.67
CA THR A 281 0.73 23.47 1.91
C THR A 281 2.05 23.73 2.65
N GLU A 282 2.09 24.76 3.48
CA GLU A 282 3.30 25.07 4.27
C GLU A 282 3.72 23.90 5.17
N LYS A 283 2.76 23.18 5.75
CA LYS A 283 3.05 21.99 6.56
C LYS A 283 3.72 20.91 5.73
N ALA A 284 3.19 20.61 4.54
CA ALA A 284 3.79 19.63 3.64
C ALA A 284 5.18 20.08 3.17
N ARG A 285 5.39 21.38 2.92
CA ARG A 285 6.71 21.95 2.56
C ARG A 285 7.75 21.72 3.64
N VAL A 286 7.40 21.92 4.91
CA VAL A 286 8.31 21.67 6.05
C VAL A 286 8.74 20.21 6.08
N GLU A 287 7.78 19.29 5.93
CA GLU A 287 8.08 17.85 5.96
C GLU A 287 8.90 17.39 4.75
N LEU A 288 8.58 17.86 3.55
CA LEU A 288 9.36 17.58 2.34
C LEU A 288 10.79 18.13 2.44
N LYS A 289 10.95 19.32 2.99
CA LYS A 289 12.27 19.92 3.21
C LYS A 289 13.12 19.10 4.19
N SER A 290 12.50 18.49 5.20
CA SER A 290 13.19 17.65 6.19
C SER A 290 13.88 16.42 5.59
N VAL A 291 13.44 16.01 4.39
CA VAL A 291 14.02 14.90 3.60
C VAL A 291 14.68 15.37 2.31
N GLY A 292 15.08 16.65 2.26
CA GLY A 292 15.89 17.21 1.17
C GLY A 292 15.11 17.70 -0.05
N ILE A 293 13.78 17.77 0.01
CA ILE A 293 12.95 18.27 -1.10
C ILE A 293 12.50 19.71 -0.80
N ASP A 294 13.21 20.68 -1.37
CA ASP A 294 12.85 22.11 -1.27
C ASP A 294 11.87 22.51 -2.39
N ILE A 295 10.58 22.60 -2.06
CA ILE A 295 9.53 23.02 -3.00
C ILE A 295 9.71 24.45 -3.49
N GLY A 296 10.32 25.35 -2.70
CA GLY A 296 10.60 26.73 -3.12
C GLY A 296 11.65 26.83 -4.22
N ARG A 297 12.46 25.77 -4.41
CA ARG A 297 13.48 25.65 -5.45
C ARG A 297 13.18 24.53 -6.44
N PHE A 298 11.98 23.95 -6.35
CA PHE A 298 11.61 22.83 -7.20
C PHE A 298 11.49 23.29 -8.64
N LYS A 299 12.24 22.62 -9.51
CA LYS A 299 12.18 22.79 -10.95
C LYS A 299 12.14 21.41 -11.57
N VAL A 300 11.31 21.26 -12.60
CA VAL A 300 11.33 20.09 -13.48
C VAL A 300 12.67 20.03 -14.22
N ALA A 301 13.04 18.86 -14.73
CA ALA A 301 14.29 18.71 -15.48
C ALA A 301 14.28 19.59 -16.74
N ASP A 302 15.40 20.29 -16.99
CA ASP A 302 15.60 21.07 -18.22
C ASP A 302 15.65 20.14 -19.45
N GLU A 303 16.17 18.92 -19.25
CA GLU A 303 16.18 17.82 -20.22
C GLU A 303 15.38 16.64 -19.64
N PRO A 304 14.09 16.50 -19.99
CA PRO A 304 13.26 15.39 -19.53
C PRO A 304 13.76 14.03 -20.04
N MET A 305 13.75 13.03 -19.15
CA MET A 305 14.08 11.64 -19.47
C MET A 305 12.90 10.92 -20.12
N SER A 306 13.17 9.89 -20.93
CA SER A 306 12.12 9.01 -21.46
C SER A 306 11.52 8.11 -20.37
N GLU A 307 10.37 7.48 -20.65
CA GLU A 307 9.77 6.52 -19.73
C GLU A 307 10.71 5.33 -19.46
N GLU A 308 11.35 4.81 -20.51
CA GLU A 308 12.31 3.72 -20.42
C GLU A 308 13.51 4.11 -19.57
N GLU A 309 14.09 5.29 -19.81
CA GLU A 309 15.22 5.78 -19.02
C GLU A 309 14.86 5.93 -17.53
N ILE A 310 13.68 6.47 -17.23
CA ILE A 310 13.22 6.63 -15.84
C ILE A 310 13.04 5.27 -15.17
N MET A 311 12.51 4.27 -15.88
CA MET A 311 12.35 2.92 -15.35
C MET A 311 13.70 2.22 -15.13
N GLU A 312 14.66 2.36 -16.05
CA GLU A 312 16.01 1.80 -15.94
C GLU A 312 16.81 2.45 -14.80
N ARG A 313 16.64 3.76 -14.59
CA ARG A 313 17.32 4.54 -13.56
C ARG A 313 16.47 4.79 -12.32
N ALA A 314 15.41 4.00 -12.13
CA ALA A 314 14.43 4.24 -11.07
C ALA A 314 15.05 4.20 -9.67
N ASP A 315 16.09 3.37 -9.46
CA ASP A 315 16.80 3.29 -8.19
C ASP A 315 17.58 4.55 -7.83
N ASP A 316 18.08 5.28 -8.84
CA ASP A 316 18.78 6.56 -8.69
C ASP A 316 17.81 7.74 -8.53
N ILE A 317 16.65 7.67 -9.18
CA ILE A 317 15.67 8.76 -9.24
C ILE A 317 14.79 8.78 -7.99
N ILE A 318 14.22 7.63 -7.63
CA ILE A 318 13.20 7.55 -6.59
C ILE A 318 13.90 7.37 -5.24
N PRO A 319 13.74 8.29 -4.26
CA PRO A 319 14.20 8.03 -2.90
C PRO A 319 13.35 6.93 -2.25
N GLY A 320 13.89 6.18 -1.29
CA GLY A 320 13.11 5.12 -0.67
C GLY A 320 13.87 4.32 0.36
N VAL A 321 13.58 3.02 0.36
CA VAL A 321 14.06 1.98 1.27
C VAL A 321 15.54 2.12 1.63
N GLU A 322 15.82 2.08 2.93
CA GLU A 322 17.16 1.94 3.48
C GLU A 322 17.57 0.48 3.57
N ASP A 323 18.87 0.21 3.39
CA ASP A 323 19.41 -1.14 3.36
C ASP A 323 18.70 -2.11 2.39
N PRO A 324 18.36 -1.69 1.14
CA PRO A 324 17.52 -2.47 0.25
C PRO A 324 18.20 -3.77 -0.17
N VAL A 325 17.44 -4.86 -0.12
CA VAL A 325 17.82 -6.16 -0.65
C VAL A 325 16.74 -6.59 -1.64
N LEU A 326 17.12 -6.72 -2.91
CA LEU A 326 16.27 -7.32 -3.94
C LEU A 326 16.28 -8.83 -3.75
N VAL A 327 15.10 -9.43 -3.69
CA VAL A 327 14.92 -10.86 -3.47
C VAL A 327 13.77 -11.37 -4.35
N ASP A 328 13.92 -12.55 -4.95
CA ASP A 328 12.80 -13.21 -5.60
C ASP A 328 11.77 -13.62 -4.55
N SER A 329 10.49 -13.27 -4.73
CA SER A 329 9.51 -13.47 -3.65
C SER A 329 9.40 -14.94 -3.22
N GLU A 330 9.68 -15.88 -4.12
CA GLU A 330 9.65 -17.32 -3.83
C GLU A 330 10.72 -17.78 -2.82
N GLU A 331 11.78 -17.00 -2.61
CA GLU A 331 12.78 -17.29 -1.57
C GLU A 331 12.20 -17.06 -0.15
N ILE A 332 11.33 -16.06 -0.01
CA ILE A 332 10.73 -15.69 1.28
C ILE A 332 9.30 -16.23 1.45
N VAL A 333 8.59 -16.52 0.37
CA VAL A 333 7.21 -17.01 0.38
C VAL A 333 7.17 -18.53 0.25
N THR A 334 6.49 -19.19 1.17
CA THR A 334 6.11 -20.60 1.07
C THR A 334 4.68 -20.71 0.55
N LYS A 335 4.44 -21.51 -0.49
CA LYS A 335 3.11 -21.81 -1.02
C LYS A 335 2.49 -22.97 -0.22
N LEU A 336 1.62 -22.67 0.74
CA LEU A 336 0.90 -23.68 1.52
C LEU A 336 -0.37 -24.12 0.79
N LYS A 337 -0.64 -25.43 0.82
CA LYS A 337 -1.89 -26.01 0.32
C LYS A 337 -2.71 -26.51 1.49
N LEU A 338 -3.87 -25.89 1.72
CA LEU A 338 -4.78 -26.27 2.80
C LEU A 338 -5.99 -27.02 2.20
N TYR A 339 -6.20 -28.26 2.64
CA TYR A 339 -7.37 -29.04 2.25
C TYR A 339 -8.56 -28.63 3.13
N VAL A 340 -9.56 -28.04 2.50
CA VAL A 340 -10.73 -27.42 3.17
C VAL A 340 -12.05 -27.93 2.61
#